data_AF-A0A7C6END0-F1
#
_entry.id   AF-A0A7C6END0-F1
#
_cell.length_a   1.000
_cell.length_b   1.000
_cell.length_c   1.000
_cell.angle_alpha   90.00
_cell.angle_beta   90.00
_cell.angle_gamma   90.00
#
_symmetry.space_group_name_H-M   'P 1'
#
loop_
_entity.id
_entity.type
_entity.pdbx_description
1 polymer ?
#
loop_
_entity_poly.entity_id
_entity_poly.type
_entity_poly.pdbx_seq_one_letter_code
_entity_poly.pdbx_strand_id
1 'polypeptide(L)'
;METKKEIKILLWISVIFGVAFFLPIESERFNTAVAATFDLVKWYAREHVILCLLPAFFIAGVISVFVSQGAVLRYFGANAKKWLAYMVAAVSGTILAVCSCTILPLFSSIHKRGAGLGP
;
A
#
# COMPACT_ATOMS: atom_id res chain seq x y z
N MET A 1 -9.21 20.61 39.17
CA MET A 1 -9.08 21.23 37.84
C MET A 1 -7.93 20.56 37.11
N GLU A 2 -8.20 19.82 36.02
CA GLU A 2 -7.16 19.13 35.23
C GLU A 2 -6.51 20.09 34.22
N THR A 3 -5.69 21.01 34.70
CA THR A 3 -5.04 22.08 33.92
C THR A 3 -4.25 21.60 32.70
N LYS A 4 -3.70 20.38 32.72
CA LYS A 4 -2.99 19.78 31.57
C LYS A 4 -3.90 19.51 30.36
N LYS A 5 -5.17 19.20 30.60
CA LYS A 5 -6.15 18.87 29.56
C LYS A 5 -6.63 20.13 28.83
N GLU A 6 -6.85 21.20 29.58
CA GLU A 6 -7.26 22.51 29.08
C GLU A 6 -6.15 23.17 28.25
N ILE A 7 -4.89 23.09 28.70
CA ILE A 7 -3.74 23.61 27.93
C ILE A 7 -3.57 22.85 26.60
N LYS A 8 -3.79 21.53 26.58
CA LYS A 8 -3.70 20.73 25.35
C LYS A 8 -4.78 21.13 24.34
N ILE A 9 -5.99 21.43 24.81
CA ILE A 9 -7.11 21.91 23.98
C ILE A 9 -6.78 23.29 23.41
N LEU A 10 -6.31 24.22 24.25
CA LEU A 10 -5.91 25.56 23.81
C LEU A 10 -4.79 25.53 22.77
N LEU A 11 -3.79 24.67 22.97
CA LEU A 11 -2.70 24.50 22.02
C LEU A 11 -3.20 23.96 20.68
N TRP A 12 -4.12 22.99 20.69
CA TRP A 12 -4.69 22.43 19.46
C TRP A 12 -5.54 23.46 18.68
N ILE A 13 -6.33 24.28 19.38
CA ILE A 13 -7.10 25.38 18.78
C ILE A 13 -6.16 26.42 18.16
N SER A 14 -5.10 26.82 18.88
CA SER A 14 -4.12 27.80 18.39
C SER A 14 -3.38 27.28 17.15
N VAL A 15 -2.98 26.01 17.13
CA VAL A 15 -2.32 25.38 15.97
C VAL A 15 -3.26 25.32 14.77
N ILE A 16 -4.51 24.87 14.95
CA ILE A 16 -5.50 24.84 13.86
C ILE A 16 -5.77 26.23 13.31
N PHE A 17 -5.91 27.22 14.20
CA PHE A 17 -6.11 28.61 13.79
C PHE A 17 -4.91 29.15 13.02
N GLY A 18 -3.68 28.86 13.49
CA GLY A 18 -2.45 29.23 12.80
C GLY A 18 -2.34 28.59 11.41
N VAL A 19 -2.69 27.31 11.28
CA VAL A 19 -2.70 26.61 9.98
C VAL A 19 -3.74 27.21 9.04
N ALA A 20 -4.96 27.49 9.51
CA ALA A 20 -6.00 28.12 8.71
C ALA A 20 -5.62 29.55 8.29
N PHE A 21 -4.95 30.30 9.17
CA PHE A 21 -4.50 31.66 8.91
C PHE A 21 -3.34 31.71 7.88
N PHE A 22 -2.41 30.76 7.95
CA PHE A 22 -1.28 30.67 7.01
C PHE A 22 -1.60 29.96 5.69
N LEU A 23 -2.82 29.43 5.53
CA LEU A 23 -3.19 28.69 4.33
C LEU A 23 -3.28 29.65 3.13
N PRO A 24 -2.45 29.50 2.08
CA PRO A 24 -2.38 30.45 0.98
C PRO A 24 -3.50 30.19 -0.05
N ILE A 25 -4.76 30.38 0.39
CA ILE A 25 -5.98 30.19 -0.41
C ILE A 25 -6.02 31.10 -1.65
N GLU A 26 -5.38 32.26 -1.60
CA GLU A 26 -5.32 33.21 -2.72
C GLU A 26 -4.31 32.81 -3.80
N SER A 27 -3.45 31.82 -3.55
CA SER A 27 -2.49 31.37 -4.54
C SER A 27 -3.13 30.42 -5.55
N GLU A 28 -3.08 30.77 -6.83
CA GLU A 28 -3.51 29.92 -7.96
C GLU A 28 -2.90 28.51 -7.89
N ARG A 29 -1.67 28.39 -7.38
CA ARG A 29 -0.98 27.10 -7.18
C ARG A 29 -1.66 26.22 -6.14
N PHE A 30 -2.12 26.79 -5.02
CA PHE A 30 -2.77 26.02 -3.96
C PHE A 30 -4.14 25.50 -4.43
N ASN A 31 -4.95 26.37 -5.06
CA ASN A 31 -6.26 25.96 -5.58
C ASN A 31 -6.14 24.90 -6.68
N THR A 32 -5.15 25.04 -7.58
CA THR A 32 -4.88 24.03 -8.61
C THR A 32 -4.42 22.71 -8.02
N ALA A 33 -3.52 22.74 -7.03
CA ALA A 33 -3.02 21.52 -6.37
C ALA A 33 -4.13 20.77 -5.61
N VAL A 34 -5.02 21.51 -4.93
CA VAL A 34 -6.16 20.93 -4.21
C VAL A 34 -7.15 20.30 -5.19
N ALA A 35 -7.52 21.01 -6.26
CA ALA A 35 -8.41 20.48 -7.29
C ALA A 35 -7.82 19.23 -7.98
N ALA A 36 -6.54 19.27 -8.36
CA ALA A 36 -5.84 18.13 -8.94
C ALA A 36 -5.81 16.91 -8.00
N THR A 37 -5.60 17.14 -6.70
CA THR A 37 -5.62 16.05 -5.71
C THR A 37 -6.97 15.34 -5.68
N PHE A 38 -8.07 16.09 -5.63
CA PHE A 38 -9.41 15.50 -5.63
C PHE A 38 -9.74 14.75 -6.94
N ASP A 39 -9.31 15.29 -8.08
CA ASP A 39 -9.50 14.64 -9.38
C ASP A 39 -8.73 13.32 -9.49
N LEU A 40 -7.46 13.31 -9.08
CA LEU A 40 -6.64 12.09 -9.05
C LEU A 40 -7.20 11.04 -8.07
N VAL A 41 -7.64 11.44 -6.88
CA VAL A 41 -8.26 10.52 -5.91
C VAL A 41 -9.52 9.89 -6.49
N LYS A 42 -10.36 10.67 -7.15
CA LYS A 42 -11.58 10.18 -7.80
C LYS A 42 -11.26 9.21 -8.94
N TRP A 43 -10.30 9.55 -9.79
CA TRP A 43 -9.85 8.68 -10.88
C TRP A 43 -9.25 7.37 -10.34
N TYR A 44 -8.39 7.46 -9.33
CA TYR A 44 -7.76 6.31 -8.69
C TYR A 44 -8.81 5.37 -8.07
N ALA A 45 -9.77 5.93 -7.32
CA ALA A 45 -10.81 5.15 -6.67
C ALA A 45 -11.78 4.48 -7.67
N ARG A 46 -12.07 5.12 -8.81
CA ARG A 46 -12.98 4.57 -9.81
C ARG A 46 -12.28 3.55 -10.71
N GLU A 47 -11.20 3.96 -11.37
CA GLU A 47 -10.60 3.17 -12.44
C GLU A 47 -9.49 2.27 -11.89
N HIS A 48 -8.57 2.81 -11.10
CA HIS A 48 -7.37 2.09 -10.66
C HIS A 48 -7.70 0.96 -9.67
N VAL A 49 -8.64 1.18 -8.76
CA VAL A 49 -9.11 0.16 -7.82
C VAL A 49 -9.84 -0.99 -8.54
N ILE A 50 -10.74 -0.67 -9.48
CA ILE A 50 -11.48 -1.72 -10.21
C ILE A 50 -10.55 -2.50 -11.14
N LEU A 51 -9.69 -1.81 -11.88
CA LEU A 51 -8.90 -2.44 -12.94
C LEU A 51 -7.66 -3.17 -12.42
N CYS A 52 -7.09 -2.75 -11.30
CA CYS A 52 -5.82 -3.29 -10.79
C CYS A 52 -5.97 -3.99 -9.43
N LEU A 53 -6.62 -3.33 -8.47
CA LEU A 53 -6.71 -3.82 -7.10
C LEU A 53 -7.63 -5.04 -6.98
N LEU A 54 -8.83 -4.97 -7.57
CA LEU A 54 -9.81 -6.06 -7.54
C LEU A 54 -9.28 -7.37 -8.18
N PRO A 55 -8.75 -7.38 -9.41
CA PRO A 55 -8.17 -8.60 -9.99
C PRO A 55 -6.94 -9.08 -9.22
N ALA A 56 -6.10 -8.17 -8.69
CA ALA A 56 -4.96 -8.57 -7.87
C ALA A 56 -5.38 -9.28 -6.58
N PHE A 57 -6.43 -8.79 -5.88
CA PHE A 57 -6.98 -9.47 -4.71
C PHE A 57 -7.57 -10.84 -5.06
N PHE A 58 -8.24 -10.95 -6.21
CA PHE A 58 -8.77 -12.22 -6.68
C PHE A 58 -7.64 -13.24 -6.94
N ILE A 59 -6.60 -12.83 -7.67
CA ILE A 59 -5.42 -13.66 -7.94
C ILE A 59 -4.71 -14.05 -6.63
N ALA A 60 -4.52 -13.10 -5.70
CA ALA A 60 -3.93 -13.37 -4.39
C ALA A 60 -4.75 -14.39 -3.59
N GLY A 61 -6.09 -14.32 -3.69
CA GLY A 61 -7.03 -15.28 -3.10
C GLY A 61 -6.91 -16.67 -3.74
N VAL A 62 -6.88 -16.75 -5.07
CA VAL A 62 -6.68 -18.01 -5.81
C VAL A 62 -5.33 -18.64 -5.45
N ILE A 63 -4.24 -17.86 -5.45
CA ILE A 63 -2.92 -18.31 -5.03
C ILE A 63 -2.97 -18.82 -3.59
N SER A 64 -3.67 -18.13 -2.70
CA SER A 64 -3.83 -18.59 -1.33
C SER A 64 -4.50 -19.95 -1.28
N VAL A 65 -5.52 -20.26 -2.09
CA VAL A 65 -6.21 -21.55 -2.01
C VAL A 65 -5.43 -22.66 -2.73
N PHE A 66 -4.92 -22.38 -3.93
CA PHE A 66 -4.32 -23.38 -4.82
C PHE A 66 -2.84 -23.66 -4.55
N VAL A 67 -2.10 -22.71 -3.96
CA VAL A 67 -0.68 -22.93 -3.66
C VAL A 67 -0.53 -23.56 -2.28
N SER A 68 -0.02 -24.79 -2.26
CA SER A 68 0.28 -25.52 -1.03
C SER A 68 1.53 -24.96 -0.34
N GLN A 69 1.52 -24.92 0.99
CA GLN A 69 2.65 -24.44 1.79
C GLN A 69 3.96 -25.21 1.48
N GLY A 70 3.86 -26.49 1.12
CA GLY A 70 5.02 -27.30 0.71
C GLY A 70 5.69 -26.83 -0.58
N ALA A 71 4.92 -26.33 -1.56
CA ALA A 71 5.48 -25.74 -2.77
C ALA A 71 6.16 -24.39 -2.47
N VAL A 72 5.56 -23.57 -1.59
CA VAL A 72 6.14 -22.29 -1.17
C VAL A 72 7.46 -22.50 -0.43
N LEU A 73 7.52 -23.45 0.51
CA LEU A 73 8.76 -23.77 1.25
C LEU A 73 9.86 -24.34 0.34
N ARG A 74 9.50 -25.06 -0.73
CA ARG A 74 10.47 -25.63 -1.69
C ARG A 74 11.16 -24.57 -2.56
N TYR A 75 10.43 -23.51 -2.95
CA TYR A 75 10.95 -22.47 -3.85
C TYR A 75 11.31 -21.14 -3.15
N PHE A 76 10.65 -20.83 -2.04
CA PHE A 76 10.78 -19.57 -1.27
C PHE A 76 11.05 -19.80 0.23
N GLY A 77 11.30 -21.02 0.68
CA GLY A 77 11.66 -21.31 2.07
C GLY A 77 13.14 -21.09 2.37
N ALA A 78 13.51 -21.07 3.65
CA ALA A 78 14.89 -20.84 4.13
C ALA A 78 15.93 -21.85 3.61
N ASN A 79 15.50 -23.04 3.19
CA ASN A 79 16.36 -24.08 2.61
C ASN A 79 16.37 -24.06 1.06
N ALA A 80 15.69 -23.11 0.41
CA ALA A 80 15.65 -23.02 -1.04
C ALA A 80 16.98 -22.49 -1.59
N LYS A 81 17.42 -23.03 -2.73
CA LYS A 81 18.65 -22.55 -3.40
C LYS A 81 18.44 -21.10 -3.85
N LYS A 82 19.27 -20.18 -3.36
CA LYS A 82 19.18 -18.72 -3.63
C LYS A 82 18.96 -18.38 -5.11
N TRP A 83 19.69 -19.04 -6.02
CA TRP A 83 19.54 -18.82 -7.46
C TRP A 83 18.14 -19.16 -8.00
N LEU A 84 17.56 -20.28 -7.54
CA LEU A 84 16.22 -20.70 -7.93
C LEU A 84 15.16 -19.75 -7.38
N ALA A 85 15.28 -19.35 -6.12
CA ALA A 85 14.37 -18.39 -5.49
C ALA A 85 14.39 -17.03 -6.23
N TYR A 86 15.57 -16.52 -6.57
CA TYR A 86 15.70 -15.27 -7.33
C TYR A 86 15.12 -15.35 -8.73
N MET A 87 15.37 -16.44 -9.47
CA MET A 87 14.84 -16.61 -10.83
C MET A 87 13.32 -16.72 -10.83
N VAL A 88 12.75 -17.52 -9.92
CA VAL A 88 11.29 -17.66 -9.80
C VAL A 88 10.66 -16.34 -9.36
N ALA A 89 11.25 -15.64 -8.38
CA ALA A 89 10.76 -14.33 -7.95
C ALA A 89 10.75 -13.31 -9.10
N ALA A 90 11.85 -13.18 -9.82
CA ALA A 90 11.98 -12.23 -10.94
C ALA A 90 11.01 -12.55 -12.08
N VAL A 91 10.86 -13.82 -12.45
CA VAL A 91 9.91 -14.24 -13.49
C VAL A 91 8.48 -14.03 -13.03
N SER A 92 8.14 -14.38 -11.79
CA SER A 92 6.78 -14.15 -11.25
C SER A 92 6.43 -12.66 -11.15
N GLY A 93 7.39 -11.81 -10.77
CA GLY A 93 7.20 -10.36 -10.64
C GLY A 93 7.13 -9.64 -11.99
N THR A 94 7.82 -10.15 -13.02
CA THR A 94 7.73 -9.60 -14.38
C THR A 94 6.41 -9.94 -15.06
N ILE A 95 5.90 -11.15 -14.85
CA ILE A 95 4.57 -11.55 -15.35
C ILE A 95 3.47 -10.75 -14.64
N LEU A 96 3.62 -10.56 -13.33
CA LEU A 96 2.73 -9.74 -12.50
C LEU A 96 3.26 -8.31 -12.43
N ALA A 97 3.50 -7.65 -13.56
CA ALA A 97 3.92 -6.25 -13.54
C ALA A 97 2.82 -5.38 -12.91
N VAL A 98 2.92 -5.13 -11.60
CA VAL A 98 1.90 -4.42 -10.84
C VAL A 98 2.46 -3.21 -10.11
N CYS A 99 1.59 -2.25 -9.85
CA CYS A 99 1.89 -1.06 -9.08
C CYS A 99 2.20 -1.40 -7.60
N SER A 100 2.76 -0.43 -6.87
CA SER A 100 3.09 -0.58 -5.44
C SER A 100 1.89 -0.96 -4.55
N CYS A 101 0.67 -0.73 -5.03
CA CYS A 101 -0.58 -0.90 -4.29
C CYS A 101 -0.99 -2.38 -4.17
N THR A 102 -0.52 -3.24 -5.07
CA THR A 102 -0.94 -4.64 -5.24
C THR A 102 0.16 -5.65 -4.94
N ILE A 103 1.42 -5.21 -4.86
CA ILE A 103 2.52 -6.04 -4.37
C ILE A 103 2.30 -6.44 -2.90
N LEU A 104 1.71 -5.54 -2.10
CA LEU A 104 1.42 -5.76 -0.67
C LEU A 104 0.46 -6.94 -0.43
N PRO A 105 -0.74 -7.00 -1.02
CA PRO A 105 -1.65 -8.14 -0.82
C PRO A 105 -1.11 -9.46 -1.39
N LEU A 106 -0.43 -9.42 -2.54
CA LEU A 106 0.22 -10.61 -3.11
C LEU A 106 1.31 -11.15 -2.19
N PHE A 107 2.19 -10.29 -1.70
CA PHE A 107 3.26 -10.68 -0.78
C PHE A 107 2.71 -11.17 0.55
N SER A 108 1.68 -10.51 1.11
CA SER A 108 1.01 -10.95 2.33
C SER A 108 0.42 -12.37 2.18
N SER A 109 -0.20 -12.67 1.04
CA SER A 109 -0.74 -14.01 0.74
C SER A 109 0.35 -15.08 0.69
N ILE A 110 1.44 -14.82 -0.03
CA ILE A 110 2.57 -15.76 -0.18
C ILE A 110 3.31 -15.94 1.17
N HIS A 111 3.48 -14.86 1.94
CA HIS A 111 4.12 -14.91 3.26
C HIS A 111 3.29 -15.70 4.28
N LYS A 112 1.96 -15.53 4.29
CA LYS A 112 1.06 -16.37 5.11
C LYS A 112 1.16 -17.86 4.79
N ARG A 113 1.69 -18.23 3.62
CA ARG A 113 1.94 -19.61 3.18
C ARG A 113 3.36 -20.12 3.50
N GLY A 114 4.16 -19.34 4.22
CA GLY A 114 5.47 -19.77 4.74
C GLY A 114 6.67 -19.35 3.90
N ALA A 115 6.52 -18.40 2.98
CA ALA A 115 7.67 -17.80 2.30
C ALA A 115 8.49 -16.94 3.28
N GLY A 116 9.82 -17.06 3.22
CA GLY A 116 10.73 -16.20 3.98
C GLY A 116 10.66 -14.74 3.52
N LEU A 117 10.95 -13.81 4.43
CA LEU A 117 11.21 -12.41 4.10
C LEU A 117 12.62 -12.32 3.48
N GLY A 118 12.73 -12.73 2.21
CA GLY A 118 14.02 -12.86 1.50
C GLY A 118 14.62 -14.28 1.56
N PRO A 119 15.60 -14.57 0.68
CA PRO A 119 16.27 -15.88 0.64
C PRO A 119 17.27 -16.09 1.78
#